data_AF-A0A7S2GZR9-F1
#
_entry.id   AF-A0A7S2GZR9-F1
#
_cell.length_a   1.000
_cell.length_b   1.000
_cell.length_c   1.000
_cell.angle_alpha   90.00
_cell.angle_beta   90.00
_cell.angle_gamma   90.00
#
_symmetry.space_group_name_H-M   'P 1'
#
loop_
_entity.id
_entity.type
_entity.pdbx_description
1 polymer ?
#
loop_
_entity_poly.entity_id
_entity_poly.type
_entity_poly.pdbx_seq_one_letter_code
_entity_poly.pdbx_strand_id
1 'polypeptide(L)'
;LGAVALARDSHRGLFNQSVNGSMDVPMDGYPHDHPKVYSAANTPIFKQAWKAIFARDLWRSYDWVVKVDPDTVIFPDRLRTILAARDPREKELLFDGGD
;
A
#
# COMPACT_ATOMS: atom_id res chain seq x y z
N LEU A 1 14.73 3.32 -23.93
CA LEU A 1 15.74 2.30 -23.57
C LEU A 1 16.09 2.50 -22.11
N GLY A 2 15.60 1.66 -21.21
CA GLY A 2 15.94 1.71 -19.78
C GLY A 2 16.04 0.28 -19.26
N ALA A 3 17.27 -0.18 -19.03
CA ALA A 3 17.53 -1.51 -18.50
C ALA A 3 17.35 -1.47 -16.97
N VAL A 4 16.53 -2.37 -16.43
CA VAL A 4 16.56 -2.69 -14.99
C VAL A 4 17.45 -3.92 -14.85
N ALA A 5 18.65 -3.70 -14.32
CA ALA A 5 19.51 -4.78 -13.89
C ALA A 5 18.88 -5.46 -12.67
N LEU A 6 18.45 -6.71 -12.84
CA LEU A 6 18.14 -7.58 -11.72
C LEU A 6 19.46 -8.07 -11.13
N ALA A 7 19.96 -7.36 -10.11
CA ALA A 7 20.98 -7.90 -9.25
C ALA A 7 20.39 -9.11 -8.49
N ARG A 8 20.86 -10.31 -8.84
CA ARG A 8 20.75 -11.48 -7.98
C ARG A 8 21.70 -11.23 -6.80
N ASP A 9 21.15 -10.99 -5.61
CA ASP A 9 21.94 -11.17 -4.39
C ASP A 9 21.13 -11.86 -3.30
N SER A 10 21.66 -13.00 -2.91
CA SER A 10 21.17 -13.90 -1.89
C SER A 10 21.63 -13.37 -0.54
N HIS A 11 20.88 -12.46 0.09
CA HIS A 11 20.76 -12.24 1.56
C HIS A 11 19.89 -10.99 1.80
N ARG A 12 18.60 -11.21 2.14
CA ARG A 12 17.61 -10.26 2.70
C ARG A 12 17.84 -8.76 2.37
N GLY A 13 17.83 -8.42 1.08
CA GLY A 13 17.93 -7.03 0.62
C GLY A 13 16.56 -6.34 0.52
N LEU A 14 16.56 -5.02 0.69
CA LEU A 14 15.41 -4.17 0.35
C LEU A 14 15.04 -4.39 -1.14
N PHE A 15 13.81 -4.83 -1.40
CA PHE A 15 13.27 -4.92 -2.74
C PHE A 15 12.51 -3.62 -3.07
N ASN A 16 13.02 -2.84 -4.02
CA ASN A 16 12.33 -1.65 -4.52
C ASN A 16 11.98 -1.84 -6.00
N GLN A 17 10.74 -1.55 -6.36
CA GLN A 17 10.31 -1.54 -7.75
C GLN A 17 9.27 -0.45 -7.98
N SER A 18 9.55 0.43 -8.94
CA SER A 18 8.60 1.41 -9.43
C SER A 18 7.49 0.75 -10.26
N VAL A 19 6.26 1.22 -10.09
CA VAL A 19 5.14 0.88 -10.98
C VAL A 19 5.18 1.87 -12.15
N ASN A 20 5.20 1.35 -13.37
CA ASN A 20 5.24 2.18 -14.57
C ASN A 20 3.83 2.73 -14.89
N GLY A 21 3.73 4.02 -15.20
CA GLY A 21 2.46 4.71 -15.46
C GLY A 21 2.51 6.17 -15.02
N SER A 22 1.57 6.99 -15.51
CA SER A 22 1.42 8.35 -14.99
C SER A 22 0.84 8.31 -13.56
N MET A 23 1.40 9.16 -12.70
CA MET A 23 0.91 9.44 -11.36
C MET A 23 -0.01 10.67 -11.33
N ASP A 24 -0.26 11.29 -12.48
CA ASP A 24 -1.16 12.43 -12.60
C ASP A 24 -2.60 11.94 -12.42
N VAL A 25 -3.29 12.54 -11.48
CA VAL A 25 -4.71 12.32 -11.22
C VAL A 25 -5.41 13.65 -11.07
N PRO A 26 -6.71 13.73 -11.38
CA PRO A 26 -7.47 14.94 -11.10
C PRO A 26 -7.45 15.22 -9.59
N MET A 27 -7.49 16.50 -9.26
CA MET A 27 -7.84 16.92 -7.90
C MET A 27 -9.35 16.73 -7.71
N ASP A 28 -9.72 16.07 -6.64
CA ASP A 28 -11.10 15.88 -6.21
C ASP A 28 -11.29 16.54 -4.84
N GLY A 29 -12.47 17.10 -4.63
CA GLY A 29 -12.79 17.85 -3.44
C GLY A 29 -13.87 17.15 -2.62
N TYR A 30 -13.75 17.22 -1.30
CA TYR A 30 -14.78 16.69 -0.39
C TYR A 30 -15.38 17.82 0.48
N PRO A 31 -16.72 17.90 0.61
CA PRO A 31 -17.75 17.19 -0.15
C PRO A 31 -17.78 17.63 -1.63
N HIS A 32 -18.23 16.78 -2.57
CA HIS A 32 -18.12 17.06 -4.01
C HIS A 32 -18.92 18.28 -4.49
N ASP A 33 -20.04 18.61 -3.83
CA ASP A 33 -20.96 19.66 -4.27
C ASP A 33 -20.43 21.06 -3.89
N HIS A 34 -19.67 21.17 -2.79
CA HIS A 34 -19.03 22.39 -2.29
C HIS A 34 -17.74 22.05 -1.53
N PRO A 35 -16.65 21.74 -2.24
CA PRO A 35 -15.45 21.23 -1.61
C PRO A 35 -14.72 22.29 -0.78
N LYS A 36 -14.43 21.95 0.48
CA LYS A 36 -13.63 22.79 1.39
C LYS A 36 -12.14 22.54 1.25
N VAL A 37 -11.80 21.34 0.78
CA VAL A 37 -10.44 20.86 0.60
C VAL A 37 -10.37 20.07 -0.70
N TYR A 38 -9.24 20.15 -1.38
CA TYR A 38 -8.93 19.36 -2.56
C TYR A 38 -7.82 18.38 -2.23
N SER A 39 -7.94 17.15 -2.74
CA SER A 39 -6.89 16.13 -2.66
C SER A 39 -6.78 15.40 -3.99
N ALA A 40 -5.63 14.77 -4.23
CA ALA A 40 -5.44 13.94 -5.41
C ALA A 40 -6.40 12.73 -5.36
N ALA A 41 -7.12 12.48 -6.47
CA ALA A 41 -8.00 11.32 -6.58
C ALA A 41 -7.19 10.02 -6.73
N ASN A 42 -6.60 9.53 -5.64
CA ASN A 42 -5.57 8.47 -5.65
C ASN A 42 -6.07 7.06 -5.97
N THR A 43 -7.38 6.83 -6.02
CA THR A 43 -7.97 5.50 -6.26
C THR A 43 -7.42 4.80 -7.52
N PRO A 44 -7.27 5.45 -8.69
CA PRO A 44 -6.69 4.83 -9.88
C PRO A 44 -5.21 4.45 -9.71
N ILE A 45 -4.44 5.27 -8.98
CA ILE A 45 -3.02 4.99 -8.67
C ILE A 45 -2.93 3.74 -7.81
N PHE A 46 -3.72 3.65 -6.73
CA PHE A 46 -3.71 2.48 -5.86
C PHE A 46 -4.12 1.20 -6.60
N LYS A 47 -5.09 1.27 -7.52
CA LYS A 47 -5.46 0.13 -8.37
C LYS A 47 -4.30 -0.35 -9.23
N GLN A 48 -3.50 0.56 -9.80
CA GLN A 48 -2.32 0.20 -10.58
C GLN A 48 -1.26 -0.49 -9.71
N ALA A 49 -0.99 0.06 -8.51
CA ALA A 49 -0.04 -0.54 -7.57
C ALA A 49 -0.45 -1.96 -7.15
N TRP A 50 -1.71 -2.17 -6.77
CA TRP A 50 -2.20 -3.49 -6.39
C TRP A 50 -2.15 -4.51 -7.54
N LYS A 51 -2.47 -4.10 -8.77
CA LYS A 51 -2.30 -4.97 -9.95
C LYS A 51 -0.85 -5.42 -10.11
N ALA A 52 0.11 -4.51 -9.95
CA ALA A 52 1.54 -4.82 -10.06
C ALA A 52 2.02 -5.74 -8.93
N ILE A 53 1.56 -5.54 -7.70
CA ILE A 53 1.86 -6.40 -6.55
C ILE A 53 1.32 -7.82 -6.79
N PHE A 54 0.06 -7.94 -7.22
CA PHE A 54 -0.57 -9.24 -7.42
C PHE A 54 0.02 -10.01 -8.60
N ALA A 55 0.40 -9.33 -9.68
CA ALA A 55 1.03 -9.97 -10.84
C ALA A 55 2.37 -10.66 -10.53
N ARG A 56 3.01 -10.34 -9.38
CA ARG A 56 4.31 -10.90 -8.98
C ARG A 56 4.20 -12.03 -7.97
N ASP A 57 3.03 -12.24 -7.37
CA ASP A 57 2.74 -13.27 -6.36
C ASP A 57 3.66 -13.31 -5.12
N LEU A 58 4.64 -12.40 -4.97
CA LEU A 58 5.53 -12.33 -3.82
C LEU A 58 4.77 -12.21 -2.50
N TRP A 59 3.65 -11.48 -2.52
CA TRP A 59 2.78 -11.30 -1.35
C TRP A 59 2.27 -12.61 -0.77
N ARG A 60 2.16 -13.68 -1.57
CA ARG A 60 1.71 -15.00 -1.11
C ARG A 60 2.74 -15.74 -0.26
N SER A 61 4.01 -15.34 -0.35
CA SER A 61 5.10 -15.93 0.45
C SER A 61 5.19 -15.34 1.87
N TYR A 62 4.32 -14.39 2.20
CA TYR A 62 4.26 -13.73 3.49
C TYR A 62 2.87 -13.86 4.09
N ASP A 63 2.79 -13.92 5.43
CA ASP A 63 1.52 -14.01 6.13
C ASP A 63 0.68 -12.74 5.96
N TRP A 64 1.35 -11.57 5.94
CA TRP A 64 0.70 -10.25 5.89
C TRP A 64 1.37 -9.29 4.91
N VAL A 65 0.57 -8.35 4.39
CA VAL A 65 1.02 -7.20 3.58
C VAL A 65 0.57 -5.92 4.28
N VAL A 66 1.46 -4.95 4.39
CA VAL A 66 1.17 -3.64 5.02
C VAL A 66 1.29 -2.54 3.97
N LYS A 67 0.26 -1.70 3.85
CA LYS A 67 0.30 -0.46 3.06
C LYS A 67 0.55 0.71 4.00
N VAL A 68 1.61 1.48 3.77
CA VAL A 68 1.99 2.63 4.59
C VAL A 68 2.33 3.84 3.74
N ASP A 69 2.32 5.02 4.35
CA ASP A 69 2.81 6.25 3.74
C ASP A 69 4.34 6.37 3.88
N PRO A 70 5.03 7.16 3.03
CA PRO A 70 6.50 7.26 3.03
C PRO A 70 7.12 7.76 4.33
N ASP A 71 6.37 8.52 5.13
CA ASP A 71 6.76 9.06 6.43
C ASP A 71 6.32 8.18 7.61
N THR A 72 5.71 7.03 7.34
CA THR A 72 5.27 6.10 8.39
C THR A 72 6.46 5.41 9.04
N VAL A 73 6.57 5.54 10.37
CA VAL A 73 7.49 4.72 11.17
C VAL A 73 6.79 3.43 11.59
N ILE A 74 7.29 2.29 11.08
CA ILE A 74 6.76 0.96 11.41
C ILE A 74 7.59 0.31 12.53
N PHE A 75 6.92 -0.27 13.52
CA PHE A 75 7.52 -1.13 14.55
C PHE A 75 7.08 -2.59 14.33
N PRO A 76 7.90 -3.42 13.65
CA PRO A 76 7.49 -4.78 13.27
C PRO A 76 7.07 -5.65 14.46
N ASP A 77 7.74 -5.53 15.60
CA ASP A 77 7.42 -6.35 16.77
C ASP A 77 6.07 -5.98 17.37
N ARG A 78 5.72 -4.68 17.42
CA ARG A 78 4.40 -4.23 17.86
C ARG A 78 3.30 -4.73 16.93
N LEU A 79 3.54 -4.71 15.61
CA LEU A 79 2.59 -5.23 14.62
C LEU A 79 2.34 -6.73 14.82
N ARG A 80 3.40 -7.53 15.05
CA ARG A 80 3.28 -8.96 15.34
C ARG A 80 2.47 -9.22 16.60
N THR A 81 2.72 -8.49 17.69
CA THR A 81 1.96 -8.64 18.93
C THR A 81 0.47 -8.37 18.72
N ILE A 82 0.11 -7.30 18.01
CA ILE A 82 -1.29 -6.95 17.73
C ILE A 82 -1.99 -8.04 16.92
N LEU A 83 -1.30 -8.58 15.91
CA LEU A 83 -1.90 -9.55 15.00
C LEU A 83 -1.90 -10.98 15.56
N ALA A 84 -0.99 -11.33 16.48
CA ALA A 84 -1.01 -12.61 17.18
C ALA A 84 -2.26 -12.81 18.06
N ALA A 85 -2.86 -11.71 18.51
CA ALA A 85 -4.08 -11.73 19.32
C ALA A 85 -5.37 -11.79 18.49
N ARG A 86 -5.29 -11.83 17.15
CA ARG A 86 -6.44 -11.74 16.23
C ARG A 86 -6.68 -13.06 15.51
N ASP A 87 -7.95 -13.42 15.26
CA ASP A 87 -8.28 -14.50 14.32
C ASP A 87 -8.02 -14.01 12.88
N PRO A 88 -7.18 -14.69 12.07
CA PRO A 88 -6.93 -14.33 10.68
C PRO A 88 -8.18 -14.28 9.78
N ARG A 89 -9.30 -14.85 10.23
CA ARG A 89 -10.58 -14.91 9.50
C ARG A 89 -11.52 -13.77 9.86
N GLU A 90 -11.25 -13.05 10.94
CA GLU A 90 -12.05 -11.89 11.34
C GLU A 90 -11.70 -10.68 10.48
N LYS A 91 -12.71 -10.15 9.78
CA LYS A 91 -12.62 -8.89 9.06
C LYS A 91 -13.04 -7.77 10.01
N GLU A 92 -12.10 -7.22 10.76
CA GLU A 92 -12.39 -5.99 11.52
C GLU A 92 -12.18 -4.78 10.61
N LEU A 93 -13.27 -4.05 10.33
CA LEU A 93 -13.19 -2.70 9.79
C LEU A 93 -12.78 -1.77 10.93
N LEU A 94 -11.49 -1.47 11.04
CA LEU A 94 -10.98 -0.44 11.97
C LEU A 94 -11.24 0.96 11.38
N PHE A 95 -12.52 1.26 11.18
CA PHE A 95 -13.05 2.61 11.00
C PHE A 95 -14.39 2.62 11.71
N ASP A 96 -14.38 2.74 13.03
CA ASP A 96 -15.53 3.27 13.74
C ASP A 96 -15.51 4.77 13.47
N GLY A 97 -16.27 5.18 12.45
CA GLY A 97 -16.54 6.58 12.18
C GLY A 97 -17.39 7.13 13.32
N GLY A 98 -16.74 7.43 14.44
CA GLY A 98 -17.31 8.21 15.53
C GLY A 98 -17.27 9.69 15.17
N ASP A 99 -18.47 10.20 14.89
CA ASP A 99 -18.94 11.60 14.78
C ASP A 99 -18.32 12.53 13.73
#